data_AF-A0A5M9NQL3-F1
#
_entry.id   AF-A0A5M9NQL3-F1
#
_cell.length_a   1.000
_cell.length_b   1.000
_cell.length_c   1.000
_cell.angle_alpha   90.00
_cell.angle_beta   90.00
_cell.angle_gamma   90.00
#
_symmetry.space_group_name_H-M   'P 1'
#
loop_
_entity.id
_entity.type
_entity.pdbx_description
1 polymer ?
#
loop_
_entity_poly.entity_id
_entity_poly.type
_entity_poly.pdbx_seq_one_letter_code
_entity_poly.pdbx_strand_id
1 'polypeptide(L)'
;NFRGKNVYLKKDNNKFNKYDKIEESKFIFGRETYYEVKKTVIKGNVQKIVKDTGQKLYKSICSNLDKSIKIVDKRVTYEPGESYKVKVQVAAEENIAVSDVQR
;
A
#
# COMPACT_ATOMS: atom_id res chain seq x y z
N ASN A 1 23.32 6.26 -13.66
CA ASN A 1 24.07 5.72 -14.81
C ASN A 1 25.55 6.06 -14.62
N PHE A 2 26.33 5.18 -13.95
CA PHE A 2 27.79 5.30 -13.88
C PHE A 2 28.35 4.20 -14.78
N ARG A 3 28.88 4.58 -15.95
CA ARG A 3 29.54 3.69 -16.93
C ARG A 3 28.68 2.55 -17.53
N GLY A 4 27.41 2.80 -17.85
CA GLY A 4 26.58 1.84 -18.61
C GLY A 4 26.24 0.54 -17.86
N LYS A 5 26.53 0.46 -16.55
CA LYS A 5 26.11 -0.63 -15.67
C LYS A 5 25.03 -0.12 -14.73
N ASN A 6 23.93 -0.86 -14.64
CA ASN A 6 22.90 -0.62 -13.64
C ASN A 6 23.48 -0.94 -12.26
N VAL A 7 23.52 0.04 -11.37
CA VAL A 7 23.98 -0.13 -9.98
C VAL A 7 22.76 -0.42 -9.14
N TYR A 8 22.67 -1.63 -8.59
CA TYR A 8 21.58 -2.06 -7.72
C TYR A 8 22.03 -1.98 -6.26
N LEU A 9 21.42 -1.07 -5.49
CA LEU A 9 21.57 -1.03 -4.04
C LEU A 9 20.52 -1.95 -3.41
N LYS A 10 20.89 -3.22 -3.17
CA LYS A 10 20.04 -4.18 -2.46
C LYS A 10 20.32 -4.12 -0.96
N LYS A 11 19.29 -3.88 -0.16
CA LYS A 11 19.37 -4.00 1.31
C LYS A 11 19.16 -5.47 1.69
N ASP A 12 20.25 -6.23 1.78
CA ASP A 12 20.23 -7.72 1.79
C ASP A 12 19.84 -8.40 3.12
N ASN A 13 19.26 -7.68 4.07
CA ASN A 13 18.94 -8.24 5.39
C ASN A 13 17.49 -8.72 5.58
N ASN A 14 16.67 -8.77 4.52
CA ASN A 14 15.26 -9.16 4.66
C ASN A 14 15.06 -10.69 4.60
N LYS A 15 14.63 -11.27 5.73
CA LYS A 15 14.35 -12.71 5.91
C LYS A 15 12.85 -13.04 5.77
N PHE A 16 12.13 -12.48 4.79
CA PHE A 16 10.68 -12.75 4.71
C PHE A 16 10.40 -14.17 4.18
N ASN A 17 9.31 -14.81 4.61
CA ASN A 17 8.95 -16.14 4.10
C ASN A 17 8.17 -16.07 2.77
N LYS A 18 7.36 -15.03 2.59
CA LYS A 18 6.62 -14.73 1.36
C LYS A 18 6.63 -13.22 1.14
N TYR A 19 6.74 -12.82 -0.13
CA TYR A 19 6.97 -11.44 -0.52
C TYR A 19 5.89 -11.01 -1.52
N ASP A 20 5.40 -9.79 -1.36
CA ASP A 20 4.71 -9.04 -2.41
C ASP A 20 5.64 -7.95 -2.95
N LYS A 21 5.64 -7.71 -4.26
CA LYS A 21 6.58 -6.80 -4.93
C LYS A 21 5.80 -5.63 -5.54
N ILE A 22 6.15 -4.42 -5.15
CA ILE A 22 5.69 -3.19 -5.81
C ILE A 22 6.84 -2.64 -6.64
N GLU A 23 6.61 -2.49 -7.94
CA GLU A 23 7.54 -1.88 -8.88
C GLU A 23 7.07 -0.46 -9.21
N GLU A 24 7.90 0.53 -8.88
CA GLU A 24 7.70 1.91 -9.29
C GLU A 24 8.75 2.29 -10.34
N SER A 25 8.30 2.64 -11.55
CA SER A 25 9.16 3.16 -12.60
C SER A 25 8.95 4.67 -12.74
N LYS A 26 9.97 5.45 -12.33
CA LYS A 26 10.04 6.89 -12.65
C LYS A 26 11.33 7.16 -13.44
N PHE A 27 11.15 7.47 -14.72
CA PHE A 27 12.18 7.97 -15.65
C PHE A 27 13.45 7.10 -15.72
N ILE A 28 14.49 7.34 -14.90
CA ILE A 28 15.80 6.65 -14.91
C ILE A 28 16.04 5.82 -13.63
N PHE A 29 15.08 5.84 -12.68
CA PHE A 29 15.18 5.13 -11.42
C PHE A 29 13.98 4.19 -11.24
N GLY A 30 14.27 2.88 -11.19
CA GLY A 30 13.31 1.87 -10.76
C GLY A 30 13.44 1.63 -9.26
N ARG A 31 12.33 1.66 -8.52
CA ARG A 31 12.28 1.27 -7.11
C ARG A 31 11.46 0.00 -6.98
N GLU A 32 12.09 -1.04 -6.44
CA GLU A 32 11.40 -2.27 -6.06
C GLU A 32 11.23 -2.29 -4.54
N THR A 33 9.98 -2.35 -4.08
CA THR A 33 9.66 -2.46 -2.65
C THR A 33 9.05 -3.82 -2.38
N TYR A 34 9.66 -4.58 -1.48
CA TYR A 34 9.22 -5.92 -1.09
C TYR A 34 8.53 -5.87 0.27
N TYR A 35 7.31 -6.39 0.37
CA TYR A 35 6.53 -6.48 1.60
C TYR A 35 6.36 -7.93 2.05
N GLU A 36 6.46 -8.18 3.35
CA GLU A 36 6.20 -9.51 3.91
C GLU A 36 4.70 -9.83 3.88
N VAL A 37 4.35 -11.00 3.33
CA VAL A 37 2.97 -11.51 3.32
C VAL A 37 2.79 -12.49 4.48
N LYS A 38 2.02 -12.09 5.50
CA LYS A 38 1.64 -12.96 6.63
C LYS A 38 0.24 -13.53 6.41
N LYS A 39 0.12 -14.87 6.40
CA LYS A 39 -1.18 -15.56 6.35
C LYS A 39 -1.65 -15.85 7.78
N THR A 40 -2.78 -15.26 8.15
CA THR A 40 -3.45 -15.51 9.43
C THR A 40 -4.84 -16.07 9.16
N VAL A 41 -5.20 -17.17 9.82
CA VAL A 41 -6.55 -17.74 9.75
C VAL A 41 -7.41 -17.07 10.81
N ILE A 42 -8.47 -16.38 10.39
CA ILE A 42 -9.40 -15.70 11.29
C ILE A 42 -10.73 -16.45 11.23
N LYS A 43 -11.21 -16.94 12.38
CA LYS A 43 -12.52 -17.60 12.52
C LYS A 43 -13.50 -16.62 13.17
N GLY A 44 -14.72 -16.50 12.65
CA GLY A 44 -15.76 -15.64 13.25
C GLY A 44 -16.79 -15.12 12.24
N ASN A 45 -17.56 -14.11 12.66
CA ASN A 45 -18.57 -13.46 11.82
C ASN A 45 -17.92 -12.69 10.67
N VAL A 46 -18.27 -13.09 9.45
CA VAL A 46 -17.74 -12.53 8.19
C VAL A 46 -17.93 -11.02 8.09
N GLN A 47 -19.11 -10.50 8.39
CA GLN A 47 -19.39 -9.06 8.24
C GLN A 47 -18.51 -8.22 9.17
N LYS A 48 -18.33 -8.69 10.41
CA LYS A 48 -17.44 -8.04 11.37
C LYS A 48 -15.98 -8.09 10.89
N ILE A 49 -15.52 -9.25 10.42
CA ILE A 49 -14.17 -9.43 9.89
C ILE A 49 -13.91 -8.52 8.69
N VAL A 50 -14.85 -8.44 7.75
CA VAL A 50 -14.76 -7.57 6.57
C VAL A 50 -14.68 -6.10 6.99
N LYS A 51 -15.54 -5.68 7.92
CA LYS A 51 -15.55 -4.30 8.43
C LYS A 51 -14.24 -3.94 9.12
N ASP A 52 -13.76 -4.79 10.03
CA ASP A 52 -12.53 -4.56 10.79
C ASP A 52 -11.31 -4.55 9.86
N THR A 53 -11.25 -5.49 8.91
CA THR A 53 -10.19 -5.57 7.90
C THR A 53 -10.20 -4.33 6.99
N GLY A 54 -11.38 -3.95 6.49
CA GLY A 54 -11.55 -2.75 5.67
C GLY A 54 -11.12 -1.48 6.40
N GLN A 55 -11.43 -1.36 7.69
CA GLN A 55 -11.01 -0.22 8.49
C GLN A 55 -9.50 -0.21 8.77
N LYS A 56 -8.89 -1.38 8.99
CA LYS A 56 -7.44 -1.51 9.15
C LYS A 56 -6.70 -1.12 7.86
N LEU A 57 -7.15 -1.60 6.71
CA LEU A 57 -6.61 -1.23 5.40
C LEU A 57 -6.74 0.27 5.14
N TYR A 58 -7.92 0.84 5.39
CA TYR A 58 -8.15 2.27 5.25
C TYR A 58 -7.19 3.11 6.11
N LYS A 59 -7.04 2.78 7.39
CA LYS A 59 -6.09 3.47 8.28
C LYS A 59 -4.66 3.37 7.76
N SER A 60 -4.27 2.20 7.25
CA SER A 60 -2.94 2.01 6.67
C SER A 60 -2.72 2.89 5.44
N ILE A 61 -3.71 3.01 4.55
CA ILE A 61 -3.65 3.90 3.39
C ILE A 61 -3.49 5.34 3.87
N CYS A 62 -4.39 5.83 4.73
CA CYS A 62 -4.35 7.21 5.22
C CYS A 62 -3.07 7.55 6.01
N SER A 63 -2.46 6.58 6.70
CA SER A 63 -1.21 6.82 7.44
C SER A 63 -0.01 7.06 6.51
N ASN A 64 -0.11 6.66 5.23
CA ASN A 64 0.92 6.90 4.23
C ASN A 64 0.63 8.14 3.36
N LEU A 65 -0.51 8.80 3.55
CA LEU A 65 -0.86 10.03 2.84
C LEU A 65 -0.36 11.24 3.64
N ASP A 66 0.06 12.28 2.92
CA ASP A 66 0.38 13.57 3.52
C ASP A 66 -0.86 14.18 4.21
N LYS A 67 -0.66 14.91 5.30
CA LYS A 67 -1.77 15.50 6.09
C LYS A 67 -2.55 16.56 5.31
N SER A 68 -1.94 17.16 4.29
CA SER A 68 -2.60 18.14 3.40
C SER A 68 -3.51 17.48 2.37
N ILE A 69 -3.45 16.15 2.20
CA ILE A 69 -4.32 15.41 1.28
C ILE A 69 -5.70 15.25 1.91
N LYS A 70 -6.73 15.70 1.17
CA LYS A 70 -8.12 15.62 1.60
C LYS A 70 -8.77 14.35 1.06
N ILE A 71 -9.27 13.49 1.94
CA ILE A 71 -10.05 12.33 1.53
C ILE A 71 -11.46 12.77 1.11
N VAL A 72 -11.88 12.41 -0.10
CA VAL A 72 -13.17 12.79 -0.69
C VAL A 72 -14.16 11.64 -0.65
N ASP A 73 -13.70 10.41 -0.88
CA ASP A 73 -14.53 9.22 -0.82
C ASP A 73 -13.77 8.00 -0.32
N LYS A 74 -14.51 7.06 0.27
CA LYS A 74 -14.03 5.74 0.67
C LYS A 74 -15.06 4.69 0.34
N ARG A 75 -14.65 3.71 -0.47
CA ARG A 75 -15.45 2.54 -0.78
C ARG A 75 -14.76 1.27 -0.28
N VAL A 76 -15.51 0.44 0.45
CA VAL A 76 -15.07 -0.89 0.88
C VAL A 76 -15.96 -1.91 0.19
N THR A 77 -15.36 -2.82 -0.55
CA THR A 77 -16.06 -3.95 -1.17
C THR A 77 -15.45 -5.27 -0.71
N TYR A 78 -16.23 -6.34 -0.77
CA TYR A 78 -15.73 -7.67 -0.48
C TYR A 78 -16.31 -8.69 -1.44
N GLU A 79 -15.50 -9.70 -1.76
CA GLU A 79 -15.84 -10.80 -2.66
C GLU A 79 -15.69 -12.12 -1.88
N PRO A 80 -16.77 -12.91 -1.72
CA PRO A 80 -16.69 -14.23 -1.10
C PRO A 80 -16.05 -15.27 -2.03
N GLY A 81 -15.32 -16.23 -1.46
CA GLY A 81 -14.63 -17.33 -2.16
C GLY A 81 -14.03 -18.32 -1.14
N GLU A 82 -12.97 -19.07 -1.48
CA GLU A 82 -12.22 -19.88 -0.49
C GLU A 82 -11.66 -19.04 0.67
N SER A 83 -11.40 -17.77 0.39
CA SER A 83 -11.15 -16.72 1.38
C SER A 83 -11.88 -15.46 0.97
N TYR A 84 -12.24 -14.61 1.94
CA TYR A 84 -12.85 -13.32 1.66
C TYR A 84 -11.79 -12.33 1.19
N LYS A 85 -11.96 -11.82 -0.02
CA LYS A 85 -11.13 -10.72 -0.53
C LYS A 85 -11.80 -9.40 -0.15
N VAL A 86 -11.10 -8.57 0.63
CA VAL A 86 -11.58 -7.23 1.01
C VAL A 86 -10.78 -6.18 0.23
N LYS A 87 -11.47 -5.28 -0.45
CA LYS A 87 -10.89 -4.19 -1.24
C LYS A 87 -11.29 -2.86 -0.64
N VAL A 88 -10.32 -1.97 -0.46
CA VAL A 88 -10.54 -0.59 -0.01
C VAL A 88 -10.06 0.36 -1.10
N GLN A 89 -10.96 1.20 -1.58
CA GLN A 89 -10.67 2.28 -2.52
C GLN A 89 -10.86 3.61 -1.79
N VAL A 90 -9.89 4.50 -1.96
CA VAL A 90 -9.90 5.83 -1.35
C VAL A 90 -9.67 6.83 -2.47
N ALA A 91 -10.60 7.77 -2.62
CA ALA A 91 -10.43 8.92 -3.50
C ALA A 91 -9.99 10.11 -2.65
N ALA A 92 -8.95 10.80 -3.10
CA ALA A 92 -8.39 11.94 -2.38
C ALA A 92 -7.99 13.06 -3.35
N GLU A 93 -8.06 14.28 -2.86
CA GLU A 93 -7.66 15.50 -3.54
C GLU A 93 -6.40 16.07 -2.89
N GLU A 94 -5.49 16.57 -3.73
CA GLU A 94 -4.26 17.21 -3.31
C GLU A 94 -4.14 18.57 -4.00
N ASN A 95 -3.83 19.61 -3.22
CA ASN A 95 -3.49 20.91 -3.77
C ASN A 95 -2.02 20.95 -4.19
N ILE A 96 -1.77 20.87 -5.49
CA ILE A 96 -0.42 20.87 -6.08
C ILE A 96 0.23 22.26 -6.16
N ALA A 97 -0.50 23.34 -5.83
CA ALA A 97 0.02 24.71 -5.88
C ALA A 97 0.82 25.09 -4.62
N VAL A 98 0.74 24.29 -3.55
CA VAL A 98 1.50 24.52 -2.31
C VAL A 98 2.82 23.78 -2.40
N SER A 99 3.93 24.53 -2.47
CA SER A 99 5.28 23.95 -2.57
C SER A 99 5.65 23.15 -1.33
N ASP A 100 6.41 22.06 -1.50
CA ASP A 100 6.87 21.16 -0.43
C ASP A 100 7.63 21.86 0.71
N VAL A 101 8.14 23.08 0.50
CA VAL A 101 8.84 23.90 1.50
C VAL A 101 7.90 24.46 2.59
N GLN A 102 6.58 24.45 2.35
CA GLN A 102 5.56 24.98 3.26
C GLN A 102 4.58 23.91 3.80
N ARG A 103 4.80 22.62 3.49
CA ARG A 103 3.99 21.49 3.97
C ARG A 103 4.53 20.86 5.25
#